data_AF-A0AAU0MJ58-F1
#
_entry.id   AF-A0AAU0MJ58-F1
#
_cell.length_a   1.000
_cell.length_b   1.000
_cell.length_c   1.000
_cell.angle_alpha   90.00
_cell.angle_beta   90.00
_cell.angle_gamma   90.00
#
_symmetry.space_group_name_H-M   'P 1'
#
loop_
_entity.id
_entity.type
_entity.pdbx_description
1 polymer ?
#
loop_
_entity_poly.entity_id
_entity_poly.type
_entity_poly.pdbx_seq_one_letter_code
_entity_poly.pdbx_strand_id
1 'polypeptide(L)'
;MIDGSLDAIILAGGRASRLGGVAKPLLEVGGRPLLTLAVDAAADAGARRIVVAAPPLRDDPRVRWVREDPPFGGPVAGIVAALPLTDATWVLVLPADLPRARDAVARLRAARPGPDGVRMVDAGGRTQPLTAIYRAQALRAAASALPHGGRDLPVRALVADLRVRDVQDADESALDVDTWQDLEEARRRQGVPQAAPETERTMSSENSRTLPPEALDAWAAALRERFDLTGDDLPVSLVLDLARDVANDVARPAAPFSAFAAGFVAGRAGGSPEQVREAVAAVVDLAAAWKRDGS
;
A
#
# COMPACT_ATOMS: atom_id res chain seq x y z
N MET A 1 -7.40 -18.12 22.52
CA MET A 1 -6.85 -18.63 21.26
C MET A 1 -7.98 -18.73 20.26
N ILE A 2 -7.69 -18.62 18.96
CA ILE A 2 -8.66 -18.91 17.91
C ILE A 2 -9.03 -20.40 18.01
N ASP A 3 -10.26 -20.69 18.41
CA ASP A 3 -10.78 -22.04 18.66
C ASP A 3 -11.62 -22.55 17.48
N GLY A 4 -11.35 -23.76 17.02
CA GLY A 4 -12.06 -24.36 15.89
C GLY A 4 -11.42 -24.07 14.53
N SER A 5 -12.20 -24.22 13.46
CA SER A 5 -11.71 -24.16 12.09
C SER A 5 -11.42 -22.74 11.60
N LEU A 6 -10.45 -22.63 10.67
CA LEU A 6 -10.12 -21.40 9.95
C LEU A 6 -10.23 -21.63 8.44
N ASP A 7 -10.82 -20.66 7.74
CA ASP A 7 -10.64 -20.44 6.31
C ASP A 7 -10.01 -19.05 6.10
N ALA A 8 -9.48 -18.77 4.92
CA ALA A 8 -8.85 -17.49 4.59
C ALA A 8 -9.46 -16.83 3.35
N ILE A 9 -9.56 -15.51 3.39
CA ILE A 9 -9.91 -14.63 2.28
C ILE A 9 -8.69 -13.72 2.05
N ILE A 10 -8.06 -13.86 0.90
CA ILE A 10 -6.92 -13.03 0.48
C ILE A 10 -7.42 -12.01 -0.55
N LEU A 11 -7.23 -10.74 -0.27
CA LEU A 11 -7.61 -9.64 -1.16
C LEU A 11 -6.46 -9.30 -2.09
N ALA A 12 -6.58 -9.73 -3.35
CA ALA A 12 -5.59 -9.50 -4.41
C ALA A 12 -6.12 -8.60 -5.54
N GLY A 13 -7.33 -8.05 -5.37
CA GLY A 13 -7.98 -7.16 -6.32
C GLY A 13 -7.61 -5.69 -6.13
N GLY A 14 -7.66 -4.92 -7.22
CA GLY A 14 -7.40 -3.48 -7.21
C GLY A 14 -7.04 -2.95 -8.59
N ARG A 15 -7.09 -1.64 -8.78
CA ARG A 15 -6.56 -1.00 -9.99
C ARG A 15 -5.04 -0.85 -9.82
N ALA A 16 -4.24 -1.55 -10.65
CA ALA A 16 -2.78 -1.53 -10.68
C ALA A 16 -2.18 -0.18 -11.16
N SER A 17 -2.68 0.93 -10.61
CA SER A 17 -2.44 2.29 -11.12
C SER A 17 -1.13 2.91 -10.64
N ARG A 18 -0.59 2.47 -9.48
CA ARG A 18 0.59 3.08 -8.84
C ARG A 18 1.92 2.41 -9.19
N LEU A 19 1.90 1.25 -9.83
CA LEU A 19 3.11 0.47 -10.20
C LEU A 19 3.20 0.18 -11.69
N GLY A 20 2.77 1.13 -12.53
CA GLY A 20 2.93 1.03 -13.99
C GLY A 20 2.17 -0.14 -14.64
N GLY A 21 1.03 -0.56 -14.07
CA GLY A 21 0.22 -1.64 -14.61
C GLY A 21 0.61 -3.05 -14.15
N VAL A 22 1.70 -3.20 -13.39
CA VAL A 22 2.09 -4.50 -12.80
C VAL A 22 1.08 -4.89 -11.71
N ALA A 23 0.59 -6.12 -11.77
CA ALA A 23 -0.26 -6.66 -10.72
C ALA A 23 0.55 -6.79 -9.41
N LYS A 24 0.30 -5.89 -8.45
CA LYS A 24 0.94 -5.87 -7.12
C LYS A 24 1.14 -7.24 -6.48
N PRO A 25 0.16 -8.16 -6.47
CA PRO A 25 0.33 -9.47 -5.83
C PRO A 25 1.41 -10.35 -6.46
N LEU A 26 1.85 -10.03 -7.69
CA LEU A 26 2.91 -10.74 -8.41
C LEU A 26 4.31 -10.17 -8.18
N LEU A 27 4.44 -9.03 -7.49
CA LEU A 27 5.75 -8.49 -7.12
C LEU A 27 6.46 -9.45 -6.17
N GLU A 28 7.78 -9.50 -6.27
CA GLU A 28 8.58 -10.47 -5.52
C GLU A 28 9.41 -9.83 -4.42
N VAL A 29 9.41 -10.48 -3.25
CA VAL A 29 10.31 -10.25 -2.13
C VAL A 29 10.97 -11.58 -1.78
N GLY A 30 12.30 -11.60 -1.68
CA GLY A 30 13.06 -12.85 -1.48
C GLY A 30 12.87 -13.88 -2.60
N GLY A 31 12.64 -13.42 -3.83
CA GLY A 31 12.36 -14.29 -5.00
C GLY A 31 11.00 -14.99 -4.96
N ARG A 32 10.08 -14.55 -4.08
CA ARG A 32 8.74 -15.12 -3.97
C ARG A 32 7.68 -14.04 -4.18
N PRO A 33 6.63 -14.30 -4.97
CA PRO A 33 5.53 -13.36 -5.14
C PRO A 33 4.80 -13.06 -3.83
N LEU A 34 4.40 -11.80 -3.60
CA LEU A 34 3.67 -11.37 -2.40
C LEU A 34 2.40 -12.21 -2.17
N LEU A 35 1.66 -12.54 -3.24
CA LEU A 35 0.51 -13.45 -3.17
C LEU A 35 0.90 -14.81 -2.59
N THR A 36 2.04 -15.37 -3.00
CA THR A 36 2.53 -16.64 -2.47
C THR A 36 2.88 -16.52 -0.99
N LEU A 37 3.44 -15.39 -0.55
CA LEU A 37 3.69 -15.15 0.88
C LEU A 37 2.38 -15.14 1.68
N ALA A 38 1.32 -14.50 1.16
CA ALA A 38 0.01 -14.45 1.79
C ALA A 38 -0.68 -15.84 1.84
N VAL A 39 -0.61 -16.61 0.74
CA VAL A 39 -1.15 -17.98 0.67
C VAL A 39 -0.42 -18.92 1.62
N ASP A 40 0.92 -18.86 1.65
CA ASP A 40 1.72 -19.65 2.59
C ASP A 40 1.35 -19.30 4.03
N ALA A 41 1.29 -18.01 4.39
CA ALA A 41 0.92 -17.56 5.73
C ALA A 41 -0.45 -18.07 6.17
N ALA A 42 -1.44 -18.08 5.27
CA ALA A 42 -2.76 -18.63 5.54
C ALA A 42 -2.72 -20.16 5.74
N ALA A 43 -1.96 -20.88 4.91
CA ALA A 43 -1.80 -22.33 5.02
C ALA A 43 -1.08 -22.73 6.31
N ASP A 44 0.03 -22.05 6.66
CA ASP A 44 0.79 -22.27 7.89
C ASP A 44 -0.06 -22.00 9.15
N ALA A 45 -0.99 -21.05 9.04
CA ALA A 45 -1.94 -20.78 10.11
C ALA A 45 -3.02 -21.86 10.25
N GLY A 46 -3.09 -22.84 9.34
CA GLY A 46 -4.07 -23.92 9.34
C GLY A 46 -5.39 -23.56 8.65
N ALA A 47 -5.39 -22.64 7.69
CA ALA A 47 -6.56 -22.39 6.86
C ALA A 47 -6.87 -23.63 6.01
N ARG A 48 -8.10 -24.16 6.09
CA ARG A 48 -8.52 -25.34 5.32
C ARG A 48 -8.91 -24.98 3.89
N ARG A 49 -9.46 -23.78 3.70
CA ARG A 49 -9.75 -23.18 2.40
C ARG A 49 -9.13 -21.81 2.31
N ILE A 50 -8.55 -21.51 1.15
CA ILE A 50 -7.98 -20.21 0.83
C ILE A 50 -8.73 -19.68 -0.38
N VAL A 51 -9.45 -18.58 -0.21
CA VAL A 51 -10.22 -17.92 -1.26
C VAL A 51 -9.51 -16.63 -1.63
N VAL A 52 -9.16 -16.44 -2.89
CA VAL A 52 -8.50 -15.23 -3.37
C VAL A 52 -9.52 -14.38 -4.13
N ALA A 53 -9.80 -13.17 -3.63
CA ALA A 53 -10.69 -12.20 -4.25
C ALA A 53 -9.93 -11.39 -5.30
N ALA A 54 -9.88 -11.93 -6.53
CA ALA A 54 -9.27 -11.35 -7.73
C ALA A 54 -9.62 -12.23 -8.95
N PRO A 55 -9.48 -11.72 -10.19
CA PRO A 55 -9.31 -12.61 -11.34
C PRO A 55 -8.10 -13.54 -11.11
N PRO A 56 -8.09 -14.77 -11.68
CA PRO A 56 -6.93 -15.65 -11.59
C PRO A 56 -5.65 -14.96 -12.08
N LEU A 57 -4.64 -14.86 -11.22
CA LEU A 57 -3.34 -14.24 -11.53
C LEU A 57 -2.25 -15.27 -11.80
N ARG A 58 -2.43 -16.50 -11.31
CA ARG A 58 -1.51 -17.63 -11.44
C ARG A 58 -2.21 -18.94 -11.11
N ASP A 59 -1.62 -20.04 -11.53
CA ASP A 59 -2.03 -21.36 -11.07
C ASP A 59 -1.48 -21.63 -9.66
N ASP A 60 -2.37 -21.89 -8.72
CA ASP A 60 -2.07 -22.43 -7.40
C ASP A 60 -3.24 -23.35 -6.98
N PRO A 61 -3.03 -24.67 -6.88
CA PRO A 61 -4.12 -25.61 -6.58
C PRO A 61 -4.67 -25.47 -5.16
N ARG A 62 -3.99 -24.72 -4.28
CA ARG A 62 -4.45 -24.47 -2.90
C ARG A 62 -5.54 -23.42 -2.82
N VAL A 63 -5.71 -22.60 -3.87
CA VAL A 63 -6.58 -21.42 -3.82
C VAL A 63 -7.81 -21.57 -4.69
N ARG A 64 -8.94 -21.05 -4.21
CA ARG A 64 -10.15 -20.82 -5.00
C ARG A 64 -10.25 -19.36 -5.36
N TRP A 65 -10.29 -19.05 -6.65
CA TRP A 65 -10.44 -17.69 -7.13
C TRP A 65 -11.91 -17.28 -7.16
N VAL A 66 -12.18 -16.03 -6.81
CA VAL A 66 -13.48 -15.39 -6.95
C VAL A 66 -13.27 -13.93 -7.29
N ARG A 67 -14.16 -13.36 -8.09
CA ARG A 67 -14.17 -11.95 -8.41
C ARG A 67 -15.56 -11.40 -8.11
N GLU A 68 -15.61 -10.23 -7.50
CA GLU A 68 -16.86 -9.51 -7.31
C GLU A 68 -17.47 -9.12 -8.66
N ASP A 69 -18.80 -9.12 -8.72
CA ASP A 69 -19.59 -8.76 -9.90
C ASP A 69 -20.62 -7.68 -9.51
N PRO A 70 -20.57 -6.47 -10.09
CA PRO A 70 -19.60 -6.02 -11.10
C PRO A 70 -18.20 -5.80 -10.51
N PRO A 71 -17.12 -5.96 -11.31
CA PRO A 71 -15.76 -5.84 -10.82
C PRO A 71 -15.40 -4.43 -10.37
N PHE A 72 -14.31 -4.34 -9.59
CA PHE A 72 -13.76 -3.11 -9.04
C PHE A 72 -14.66 -2.45 -7.97
N GLY A 73 -15.44 -3.26 -7.25
CA GLY A 73 -16.31 -2.79 -6.16
C GLY A 73 -15.57 -2.50 -4.84
N GLY A 74 -14.25 -2.64 -4.83
CA GLY A 74 -13.41 -2.42 -3.65
C GLY A 74 -13.27 -3.65 -2.74
N PRO A 75 -12.50 -3.54 -1.65
CA PRO A 75 -12.16 -4.66 -0.78
C PRO A 75 -13.37 -5.29 -0.10
N VAL A 76 -14.39 -4.49 0.26
CA VAL A 76 -15.62 -5.00 0.89
C VAL A 76 -16.41 -5.89 -0.07
N ALA A 77 -16.59 -5.46 -1.32
CA ALA A 77 -17.22 -6.28 -2.36
C ALA A 77 -16.45 -7.59 -2.60
N GLY A 78 -15.11 -7.55 -2.57
CA GLY A 78 -14.27 -8.74 -2.64
C GLY A 78 -14.50 -9.71 -1.47
N ILE A 79 -14.60 -9.20 -0.24
CA ILE A 79 -14.95 -10.01 0.94
C ILE A 79 -16.35 -10.62 0.78
N VAL A 80 -17.35 -9.81 0.38
CA VAL A 80 -18.74 -10.26 0.18
C VAL A 80 -18.81 -11.38 -0.86
N ALA A 81 -18.07 -11.27 -1.96
CA ALA A 81 -18.00 -12.30 -3.00
C ALA A 81 -17.31 -13.60 -2.50
N ALA A 82 -16.31 -13.48 -1.62
CA ALA A 82 -15.56 -14.62 -1.11
C ALA A 82 -16.22 -15.35 0.07
N LEU A 83 -17.01 -14.67 0.90
CA LEU A 83 -17.64 -15.23 2.09
C LEU A 83 -18.47 -16.50 1.86
N PRO A 84 -19.29 -16.61 0.78
CA PRO A 84 -20.04 -17.84 0.48
C PRO A 84 -19.17 -19.07 0.21
N LEU A 85 -17.86 -18.88 -0.04
CA LEU A 85 -16.90 -19.94 -0.35
C LEU A 85 -16.15 -20.44 0.90
N THR A 86 -16.48 -19.89 2.07
CA THR A 86 -15.93 -20.24 3.38
C THR A 86 -17.01 -20.88 4.25
N ASP A 87 -16.65 -21.84 5.11
CA ASP A 87 -17.58 -22.43 6.09
C ASP A 87 -16.99 -22.57 7.51
N ALA A 88 -15.73 -22.17 7.70
CA ALA A 88 -15.07 -22.23 8.99
C ALA A 88 -15.71 -21.34 10.06
N THR A 89 -15.42 -21.63 11.33
CA THR A 89 -15.81 -20.80 12.49
C THR A 89 -15.17 -19.41 12.40
N TRP A 90 -13.92 -19.36 11.92
CA TRP A 90 -13.13 -18.15 11.78
C TRP A 90 -12.71 -17.94 10.33
N VAL A 91 -12.59 -16.66 9.94
CA VAL A 91 -12.08 -16.25 8.63
C VAL A 91 -10.90 -15.31 8.85
N LEU A 92 -9.73 -15.70 8.36
CA LEU A 92 -8.59 -14.80 8.19
C LEU A 92 -8.86 -13.93 6.97
N VAL A 93 -8.84 -12.61 7.13
CA VAL A 93 -8.82 -11.65 6.03
C VAL A 93 -7.40 -11.11 5.95
N LEU A 94 -6.82 -11.09 4.74
CA LEU A 94 -5.44 -10.70 4.51
C LEU A 94 -5.28 -9.95 3.18
N PRO A 95 -4.52 -8.84 3.10
CA PRO A 95 -4.09 -8.27 1.83
C PRO A 95 -3.05 -9.16 1.14
N ALA A 96 -3.04 -9.19 -0.19
CA ALA A 96 -2.08 -9.99 -0.95
C ALA A 96 -0.69 -9.34 -1.12
N ASP A 97 -0.48 -8.14 -0.58
CA ASP A 97 0.70 -7.31 -0.76
C ASP A 97 1.52 -7.11 0.54
N LEU A 98 1.33 -7.97 1.54
CA LEU A 98 2.12 -7.98 2.78
C LEU A 98 3.42 -8.81 2.65
N PRO A 99 4.62 -8.20 2.67
CA PRO A 99 5.89 -8.93 2.59
C PRO A 99 6.15 -9.83 3.79
N ARG A 100 5.55 -9.52 4.94
CA ARG A 100 5.70 -10.23 6.22
C ARG A 100 4.39 -10.85 6.68
N ALA A 101 3.57 -11.29 5.72
CA ALA A 101 2.29 -11.94 5.96
C ALA A 101 2.34 -13.04 7.06
N ARG A 102 3.37 -13.88 7.06
CA ARG A 102 3.54 -14.95 8.06
C ARG A 102 3.64 -14.40 9.49
N ASP A 103 4.43 -13.34 9.69
CA ASP A 103 4.63 -12.72 11.00
C ASP A 103 3.32 -12.07 11.51
N ALA A 104 2.63 -11.35 10.62
CA ALA A 104 1.34 -10.73 10.94
C ALA A 104 0.29 -11.78 11.33
N VAL A 105 0.18 -12.86 10.56
CA VAL A 105 -0.78 -13.93 10.82
C VAL A 105 -0.42 -14.70 12.10
N ALA A 106 0.87 -14.94 12.37
CA ALA A 106 1.31 -15.57 13.61
C ALA A 106 0.92 -14.75 14.86
N ARG A 107 1.04 -13.42 14.79
CA ARG A 107 0.60 -12.50 15.87
C ARG A 107 -0.91 -12.58 16.10
N LEU A 108 -1.70 -12.51 15.03
CA LEU A 108 -3.15 -12.65 15.12
C LEU A 108 -3.57 -14.00 15.72
N ARG A 109 -2.86 -15.09 15.33
CA ARG A 109 -3.09 -16.45 15.85
C ARG A 109 -2.76 -16.59 17.33
N ALA A 110 -1.69 -15.95 17.79
CA ALA A 110 -1.25 -15.99 19.20
C ALA A 110 -2.16 -15.17 20.13
N ALA A 111 -2.88 -14.19 19.59
CA ALA A 111 -3.71 -13.30 20.39
C ALA A 111 -5.01 -13.95 20.89
N ARG A 112 -5.50 -13.49 22.04
CA ARG A 112 -6.84 -13.84 22.53
C ARG A 112 -7.89 -13.00 21.80
N PRO A 113 -8.78 -13.60 20.99
CA PRO A 113 -9.76 -12.84 20.23
C PRO A 113 -10.75 -12.11 21.14
N GLY A 114 -11.29 -11.00 20.64
CA GLY A 114 -12.52 -10.39 21.14
C GLY A 114 -13.74 -11.25 20.80
N PRO A 115 -14.96 -10.78 21.10
CA PRO A 115 -16.19 -11.47 20.72
C PRO A 115 -16.27 -11.78 19.23
N ASP A 116 -15.91 -10.82 18.38
CA ASP A 116 -16.12 -10.89 16.93
C ASP A 116 -14.81 -11.04 16.14
N GLY A 117 -13.66 -10.93 16.79
CA GLY A 117 -12.37 -11.10 16.11
C GLY A 117 -11.17 -10.50 16.80
N VAL A 118 -10.07 -10.50 16.05
CA VAL A 118 -8.82 -9.83 16.35
C VAL A 118 -8.27 -9.17 15.08
N ARG A 119 -7.68 -7.98 15.19
CA ARG A 119 -7.07 -7.25 14.06
C ARG A 119 -5.75 -6.62 14.44
N MET A 120 -4.91 -6.35 13.45
CA MET A 120 -3.68 -5.59 13.63
C MET A 120 -3.97 -4.10 13.80
N VAL A 121 -3.13 -3.42 14.57
CA VAL A 121 -3.08 -1.96 14.71
C VAL A 121 -1.62 -1.54 14.57
N ASP A 122 -1.36 -0.54 13.74
CA ASP A 122 0.00 -0.03 13.55
C ASP A 122 0.50 0.77 14.77
N ALA A 123 1.80 1.11 14.76
CA ALA A 123 2.41 1.89 15.84
C ALA A 123 1.77 3.27 16.05
N GLY A 124 1.07 3.81 15.05
CA GLY A 124 0.33 5.07 15.12
C GLY A 124 -1.11 4.91 15.64
N GLY A 125 -1.52 3.71 16.04
CA GLY A 125 -2.87 3.43 16.51
C GLY A 125 -3.90 3.24 15.39
N ARG A 126 -3.48 3.20 14.12
CA ARG A 126 -4.40 2.98 13.00
C ARG A 126 -4.72 1.50 12.88
N THR A 127 -6.01 1.20 12.84
CA THR A 127 -6.50 -0.17 12.68
C THR A 127 -6.28 -0.67 11.26
N GLN A 128 -5.89 -1.93 11.13
CA GLN A 128 -5.72 -2.65 9.87
C GLN A 128 -6.83 -3.71 9.72
N PRO A 129 -8.05 -3.33 9.31
CA PRO A 129 -9.20 -4.24 9.27
C PRO A 129 -9.09 -5.32 8.19
N LEU A 130 -8.14 -5.20 7.26
CA LEU A 130 -7.86 -6.23 6.26
C LEU A 130 -6.78 -7.21 6.71
N THR A 131 -6.14 -6.99 7.85
CA THR A 131 -5.14 -7.89 8.45
C THR A 131 -5.70 -8.36 9.79
N ALA A 132 -6.64 -9.30 9.73
CA ALA A 132 -7.51 -9.63 10.85
C ALA A 132 -8.09 -11.05 10.77
N ILE A 133 -8.47 -11.61 11.92
CA ILE A 133 -9.24 -12.86 12.01
C ILE A 133 -10.60 -12.53 12.61
N TYR A 134 -11.66 -12.78 11.86
CA TYR A 134 -13.04 -12.51 12.25
C TYR A 134 -13.81 -13.79 12.55
N ARG A 135 -14.78 -13.74 13.47
CA ARG A 135 -15.80 -14.79 13.55
C ARG A 135 -16.61 -14.77 12.26
N ALA A 136 -16.68 -15.90 11.57
CA ALA A 136 -17.29 -15.99 10.26
C ALA A 136 -18.78 -15.57 10.29
N GLN A 137 -19.50 -15.97 11.34
CA GLN A 137 -20.90 -15.60 11.52
C GLN A 137 -21.09 -14.08 11.66
N ALA A 138 -20.29 -13.42 12.48
CA ALA A 138 -20.38 -11.97 12.69
C ALA A 138 -20.04 -11.21 11.40
N LEU A 139 -18.98 -11.64 10.70
CA LEU A 139 -18.58 -11.04 9.43
C LEU A 139 -19.65 -11.24 8.34
N ARG A 140 -20.29 -12.42 8.25
CA ARG A 140 -21.41 -12.67 7.33
C ARG A 140 -22.63 -11.80 7.65
N ALA A 141 -22.99 -11.68 8.93
CA ALA A 141 -24.11 -10.86 9.35
C ALA A 141 -23.87 -9.38 8.99
N ALA A 142 -22.68 -8.86 9.28
CA ALA A 142 -22.30 -7.50 8.91
C ALA A 142 -22.31 -7.30 7.39
N ALA A 143 -21.74 -8.23 6.63
CA ALA A 143 -21.75 -8.20 5.17
C ALA A 143 -23.17 -8.21 4.58
N SER A 144 -24.09 -9.01 5.13
CA SER A 144 -25.48 -9.09 4.65
C SER A 144 -26.30 -7.83 4.92
N ALA A 145 -25.88 -7.00 5.88
CA ALA A 145 -26.55 -5.75 6.21
C ALA A 145 -26.09 -4.58 5.31
N LEU A 146 -25.03 -4.76 4.50
CA LEU A 146 -24.50 -3.70 3.67
C LEU A 146 -25.38 -3.45 2.43
N PRO A 147 -25.62 -2.17 2.08
CA PRO A 147 -26.32 -1.85 0.85
C PRO A 147 -25.47 -2.25 -0.37
N HIS A 148 -26.13 -2.67 -1.45
CA HIS A 148 -25.51 -2.98 -2.74
C HIS A 148 -24.33 -3.98 -2.65
N GLY A 149 -24.40 -4.95 -1.73
CA GLY A 149 -23.33 -5.95 -1.56
C GLY A 149 -21.99 -5.34 -1.11
N GLY A 150 -22.02 -4.17 -0.47
CA GLY A 150 -20.82 -3.49 0.02
C GLY A 150 -19.96 -2.84 -1.05
N ARG A 151 -20.49 -2.67 -2.27
CA ARG A 151 -19.81 -1.99 -3.37
C ARG A 151 -19.42 -0.55 -2.99
N ASP A 152 -18.18 -0.18 -3.32
CA ASP A 152 -17.60 1.16 -3.11
C ASP A 152 -17.61 1.61 -1.64
N LEU A 153 -17.88 0.69 -0.71
CA LEU A 153 -17.84 0.97 0.72
C LEU A 153 -16.42 0.80 1.27
N PRO A 154 -16.01 1.68 2.19
CA PRO A 154 -14.76 1.50 2.90
C PRO A 154 -14.88 0.33 3.87
N VAL A 155 -13.78 -0.39 4.10
CA VAL A 155 -13.75 -1.57 5.00
C VAL A 155 -14.26 -1.23 6.41
N ARG A 156 -14.04 -0.01 6.89
CA ARG A 156 -14.57 0.48 8.17
C ARG A 156 -16.10 0.33 8.29
N ALA A 157 -16.84 0.41 7.19
CA ALA A 157 -18.29 0.24 7.19
C ALA A 157 -18.69 -1.23 7.45
N LEU A 158 -17.94 -2.20 6.92
CA LEU A 158 -18.16 -3.62 7.16
C LEU A 158 -17.90 -4.00 8.62
N VAL A 159 -16.92 -3.36 9.27
CA VAL A 159 -16.44 -3.77 10.60
C VAL A 159 -16.85 -2.83 11.72
N ALA A 160 -17.69 -1.81 11.43
CA ALA A 160 -18.03 -0.74 12.37
C ALA A 160 -18.60 -1.27 13.69
N ASP A 161 -19.51 -2.25 13.60
CA ASP A 161 -20.23 -2.79 14.76
C ASP A 161 -19.58 -4.07 15.32
N LEU A 162 -18.45 -4.51 14.77
CA LEU A 162 -17.75 -5.71 15.23
C LEU A 162 -16.88 -5.39 16.45
N ARG A 163 -17.03 -6.18 17.52
CA ARG A 163 -16.17 -6.09 18.71
C ARG A 163 -14.91 -6.92 18.50
N VAL A 164 -13.93 -6.27 17.87
CA VAL A 164 -12.64 -6.84 17.49
C VAL A 164 -11.59 -6.41 18.49
N ARG A 165 -10.72 -7.33 18.93
CA ARG A 165 -9.57 -6.97 19.76
C ARG A 165 -8.41 -6.49 18.89
N ASP A 166 -7.74 -5.44 19.35
CA ASP A 166 -6.56 -4.88 18.70
C ASP A 166 -5.28 -5.59 19.16
N VAL A 167 -4.39 -5.87 18.21
CA VAL A 167 -3.04 -6.42 18.43
C VAL A 167 -2.03 -5.46 17.82
N GLN A 168 -1.07 -5.03 18.63
CA GLN A 168 -0.06 -4.06 18.21
C GLN A 168 0.95 -4.69 17.24
N ASP A 169 1.15 -4.01 16.12
CA ASP A 169 2.13 -4.36 15.11
C ASP A 169 3.49 -3.71 15.39
N ALA A 170 4.12 -4.11 16.49
CA ALA A 170 5.37 -3.51 16.96
C ALA A 170 6.52 -3.60 15.95
N ASP A 171 6.50 -4.61 15.06
CA ASP A 171 7.58 -4.87 14.10
C ASP A 171 7.16 -4.55 12.66
N GLU A 172 6.07 -3.80 12.45
CA GLU A 172 5.62 -3.37 11.13
C GLU A 172 5.36 -4.56 10.15
N SER A 173 4.86 -5.68 10.67
CA SER A 173 4.59 -6.90 9.89
C SER A 173 3.36 -6.79 8.97
N ALA A 174 2.46 -5.85 9.26
CA ALA A 174 1.25 -5.57 8.50
C ALA A 174 1.42 -4.41 7.51
N LEU A 175 2.66 -3.94 7.26
CA LEU A 175 2.93 -2.97 6.21
C LEU A 175 2.79 -3.61 4.82
N ASP A 176 2.03 -2.93 3.96
CA ASP A 176 1.76 -3.29 2.57
C ASP A 176 2.75 -2.64 1.59
N VAL A 177 2.88 -3.25 0.42
CA VAL A 177 3.65 -2.69 -0.70
C VAL A 177 2.73 -1.83 -1.56
N ASP A 178 2.83 -0.52 -1.36
CA ASP A 178 2.01 0.46 -2.06
C ASP A 178 2.74 1.13 -3.24
N THR A 179 4.06 1.23 -3.11
CA THR A 179 4.99 1.88 -4.03
C THR A 179 6.22 1.03 -4.34
N TRP A 180 7.01 1.42 -5.36
CA TRP A 180 8.30 0.78 -5.65
C TRP A 180 9.30 0.92 -4.50
N GLN A 181 9.26 2.05 -3.79
CA GLN A 181 10.12 2.28 -2.62
C GLN A 181 9.78 1.31 -1.48
N ASP A 182 8.50 1.03 -1.24
CA ASP A 182 8.07 0.05 -0.23
C ASP A 182 8.58 -1.36 -0.59
N LEU A 183 8.54 -1.71 -1.89
CA LEU A 183 9.04 -3.00 -2.37
C LEU A 183 10.55 -3.14 -2.15
N GLU A 184 11.32 -2.10 -2.44
CA GLU A 184 12.77 -2.08 -2.21
C GLU A 184 13.11 -2.20 -0.72
N GLU A 185 12.38 -1.48 0.14
CA GLU A 185 12.55 -1.57 1.59
C GLU A 185 12.20 -2.97 2.10
N ALA A 186 11.11 -3.57 1.61
CA ALA A 186 10.73 -4.94 1.93
C ALA A 186 11.82 -5.95 1.53
N ARG A 187 12.44 -5.77 0.36
CA ARG A 187 13.56 -6.60 -0.12
C ARG A 187 14.80 -6.44 0.75
N ARG A 188 15.15 -5.21 1.15
CA ARG A 188 16.26 -4.95 2.08
C ARG A 188 16.05 -5.64 3.42
N ARG A 189 14.85 -5.52 4.00
CA ARG A 189 14.50 -6.14 5.29
C ARG A 189 14.55 -7.67 5.26
N GLN A 190 14.28 -8.31 4.12
CA GLN A 190 14.44 -9.77 3.96
C GLN A 190 15.88 -10.21 3.69
N GLY A 191 16.77 -9.30 3.26
CA GLY A 191 18.17 -9.59 2.96
C GLY A 191 19.11 -9.64 4.16
N VAL A 192 18.63 -9.38 5.38
CA VAL A 192 19.42 -9.47 6.62
C VAL A 192 19.04 -10.75 7.38
N PRO A 193 19.91 -11.77 7.44
CA PRO A 193 19.74 -12.87 8.37
C PRO A 193 19.76 -12.35 9.80
N GLN A 194 18.75 -12.70 10.60
CA GLN A 194 18.67 -12.34 12.01
C GLN A 194 19.73 -13.13 12.79
N ALA A 195 20.89 -12.52 13.04
CA ALA A 195 21.85 -12.98 14.04
C ALA A 195 21.62 -12.20 15.35
N ALA A 196 21.82 -12.89 16.48
CA ALA A 196 21.59 -12.43 17.85
C ALA A 196 22.43 -11.19 18.23
N PRO A 197 22.13 -10.51 19.36
CA PRO A 197 22.44 -9.10 19.55
C PRO A 197 23.89 -8.88 20.02
N GLU A 198 24.60 -7.96 19.36
CA GLU A 198 25.84 -7.38 19.89
C GLU A 198 25.71 -5.85 19.95
N THR A 199 25.44 -5.39 21.17
CA THR A 199 26.05 -4.26 21.90
C THR A 199 26.45 -2.98 21.13
N GLU A 200 25.72 -1.89 21.44
CA GLU A 200 26.20 -0.51 21.66
C GLU A 200 27.13 0.12 20.60
N ARG A 201 26.76 1.14 19.82
CA ARG A 201 26.42 2.56 20.14
C ARG A 201 26.60 3.29 18.78
N THR A 202 25.84 4.27 18.30
CA THR A 202 25.29 5.47 18.93
C THR A 202 24.15 6.01 18.06
N MET A 203 23.18 6.60 18.72
CA MET A 203 22.01 7.30 18.20
C MET A 203 22.29 8.30 17.06
N SER A 204 21.41 8.28 16.06
CA SER A 204 20.65 9.47 15.67
C SER A 204 19.37 9.02 14.98
N SER A 205 18.35 8.77 15.80
CA SER A 205 16.97 8.73 15.36
C SER A 205 16.53 10.15 15.05
N GLU A 206 16.09 10.44 13.84
CA GLU A 206 15.11 11.49 13.60
C GLU A 206 14.22 11.13 12.40
N ASN A 207 12.93 11.05 12.70
CA ASN A 207 11.81 10.67 11.84
C ASN A 207 11.40 11.82 10.91
N SER A 208 11.03 11.52 9.65
CA SER A 208 9.70 11.81 9.04
C SER A 208 9.76 11.45 7.53
N ARG A 209 8.99 10.51 6.96
CA ARG A 209 7.52 10.46 6.78
C ARG A 209 6.95 11.78 6.24
N THR A 210 7.28 12.12 5.00
CA THR A 210 6.97 13.41 4.33
C THR A 210 7.71 14.57 5.00
N LEU A 211 8.53 15.26 4.20
CA LEU A 211 9.27 16.43 4.64
C LEU A 211 8.27 17.58 4.85
N PRO A 212 8.23 18.25 6.02
CA PRO A 212 7.55 19.52 6.14
C PRO A 212 8.22 20.57 5.21
N PRO A 213 7.56 21.67 4.81
CA PRO A 213 8.12 22.63 3.86
C PRO A 213 9.53 23.12 4.24
N GLU A 214 9.79 23.28 5.53
CA GLU A 214 11.08 23.72 6.07
C GLU A 214 12.19 22.67 5.87
N ALA A 215 11.84 21.39 5.78
CA ALA A 215 12.79 20.31 5.52
C ALA A 215 13.12 20.17 4.02
N LEU A 216 12.25 20.69 3.13
CA LEU A 216 12.57 20.82 1.71
C LEU A 216 13.56 21.97 1.47
N ASP A 217 13.45 23.07 2.22
CA ASP A 217 14.43 24.17 2.19
C ASP A 217 15.80 23.72 2.70
N ALA A 218 15.82 22.94 3.79
CA ALA A 218 17.05 22.33 4.30
C ALA A 218 17.69 21.37 3.29
N TRP A 219 16.87 20.57 2.60
CA TRP A 219 17.36 19.68 1.54
C TRP A 219 17.86 20.44 0.31
N ALA A 220 17.15 21.49 -0.11
CA ALA A 220 17.59 22.37 -1.19
C ALA A 220 18.91 23.06 -0.85
N ALA A 221 19.11 23.47 0.41
CA ALA A 221 20.39 24.02 0.88
C ALA A 221 21.52 22.98 0.78
N ALA A 222 21.28 21.74 1.21
CA ALA A 222 22.28 20.66 1.10
C ALA A 222 22.66 20.34 -0.36
N LEU A 223 21.67 20.34 -1.28
CA LEU A 223 21.94 20.18 -2.72
C LEU A 223 22.75 21.34 -3.28
N ARG A 224 22.40 22.58 -2.91
CA ARG A 224 23.13 23.78 -3.34
C ARG A 224 24.58 23.76 -2.90
N GLU A 225 24.83 23.41 -1.64
CA GLU A 225 26.18 23.25 -1.12
C GLU A 225 26.96 22.14 -1.85
N ARG A 226 26.32 21.00 -2.08
CA ARG A 226 26.96 19.84 -2.70
C ARG A 226 27.34 20.07 -4.16
N PHE A 227 26.51 20.80 -4.90
CA PHE A 227 26.64 20.97 -6.34
C PHE A 227 27.08 22.38 -6.76
N ASP A 228 27.47 23.23 -5.80
CA ASP A 228 27.89 24.62 -6.03
C ASP A 228 26.83 25.44 -6.77
N LEU A 229 25.58 25.35 -6.30
CA LEU A 229 24.41 26.00 -6.90
C LEU A 229 23.94 27.19 -6.05
N THR A 230 23.39 28.19 -6.70
CA THR A 230 22.76 29.35 -6.05
C THR A 230 21.29 29.11 -5.74
N GLY A 231 20.68 30.06 -5.03
CA GLY A 231 19.23 30.07 -4.79
C GLY A 231 18.41 30.05 -6.08
N ASP A 232 18.89 30.75 -7.09
CA ASP A 232 18.23 30.91 -8.38
C ASP A 232 18.37 29.69 -9.29
N ASP A 233 19.40 28.86 -9.08
CA ASP A 233 19.62 27.61 -9.84
C ASP A 233 18.67 26.49 -9.39
N LEU A 234 18.14 26.57 -8.17
CA LEU A 234 17.18 25.62 -7.61
C LEU A 234 15.93 26.36 -7.07
N PRO A 235 15.04 26.83 -7.94
CA PRO A 235 13.84 27.57 -7.55
C PRO A 235 12.75 26.62 -7.04
N VAL A 236 12.82 26.26 -5.75
CA VAL A 236 11.91 25.29 -5.11
C VAL A 236 10.44 25.61 -5.36
N SER A 237 10.01 26.86 -5.12
CA SER A 237 8.61 27.27 -5.30
C SER A 237 8.13 27.07 -6.74
N LEU A 238 8.96 27.42 -7.72
CA LEU A 238 8.65 27.28 -9.15
C LEU A 238 8.43 25.81 -9.53
N VAL A 239 9.26 24.90 -9.03
CA VAL A 239 9.14 23.46 -9.29
C VAL A 239 7.91 22.87 -8.61
N LEU A 240 7.57 23.33 -7.40
CA LEU A 240 6.38 22.89 -6.69
C LEU A 240 5.08 23.40 -7.33
N ASP A 241 5.09 24.64 -7.83
CA ASP A 241 3.95 25.21 -8.55
C ASP A 241 3.75 24.48 -9.90
N LEU A 242 4.81 24.21 -10.65
CA LEU A 242 4.75 23.33 -11.84
C LEU A 242 4.12 21.96 -11.51
N ALA A 243 4.60 21.31 -10.44
CA ALA A 243 4.11 20.00 -10.04
C ALA A 243 2.61 20.06 -9.66
N ARG A 244 2.18 21.13 -8.99
CA ARG A 244 0.78 21.38 -8.64
C ARG A 244 -0.08 21.54 -9.90
N ASP A 245 0.35 22.36 -10.85
CA ASP A 245 -0.43 22.69 -12.04
C ASP A 245 -0.57 21.47 -12.96
N VAL A 246 0.51 20.73 -13.19
CA VAL A 246 0.48 19.47 -13.95
C VAL A 246 -0.41 18.43 -13.28
N ALA A 247 -0.36 18.33 -11.94
CA ALA A 247 -1.21 17.40 -11.20
C ALA A 247 -2.70 17.73 -11.32
N ASN A 248 -3.04 19.02 -11.46
CA ASN A 248 -4.41 19.51 -11.61
C ASN A 248 -4.93 19.42 -13.04
N ASP A 249 -4.09 19.69 -14.04
CA ASP A 249 -4.53 19.89 -15.43
C ASP A 249 -4.24 18.69 -16.34
N VAL A 250 -3.31 17.80 -15.97
CA VAL A 250 -3.00 16.57 -16.71
C VAL A 250 -3.38 15.34 -15.90
N ALA A 251 -2.59 15.01 -14.88
CA ALA A 251 -2.83 13.93 -13.94
C ALA A 251 -1.79 13.98 -12.81
N ARG A 252 -2.17 13.61 -11.58
CA ARG A 252 -1.25 13.57 -10.43
C ARG A 252 0.08 12.83 -10.70
N PRO A 253 0.13 11.69 -11.41
CA PRO A 253 1.39 11.00 -11.70
C PRO A 253 2.30 11.71 -12.71
N ALA A 254 1.80 12.68 -13.48
CA ALA A 254 2.59 13.39 -14.48
C ALA A 254 3.54 14.44 -13.87
N ALA A 255 3.25 14.91 -12.65
CA ALA A 255 4.01 15.95 -11.97
C ALA A 255 5.54 15.70 -11.87
N PRO A 256 6.03 14.55 -11.37
CA PRO A 256 7.48 14.30 -11.28
C PRO A 256 8.14 14.16 -12.67
N PHE A 257 7.43 13.59 -13.64
CA PHE A 257 7.93 13.44 -15.01
C PHE A 257 8.07 14.81 -15.70
N SER A 258 7.08 15.68 -15.55
CA SER A 258 7.09 17.04 -16.08
C SER A 258 8.16 17.92 -15.44
N ALA A 259 8.38 17.80 -14.13
CA ALA A 259 9.46 18.50 -13.43
C ALA A 259 10.85 18.06 -13.95
N PHE A 260 11.07 16.76 -14.16
CA PHE A 260 12.29 16.26 -14.78
C PHE A 260 12.46 16.76 -16.22
N ALA A 261 11.40 16.73 -17.03
CA ALA A 261 11.43 17.20 -18.41
C ALA A 261 11.80 18.69 -18.50
N ALA A 262 11.23 19.54 -17.64
CA ALA A 262 11.56 20.96 -17.58
C ALA A 262 13.05 21.18 -17.25
N GLY A 263 13.58 20.47 -16.25
CA GLY A 263 15.01 20.53 -15.90
C GLY A 263 15.92 20.02 -17.02
N PHE A 264 15.54 18.95 -17.70
CA PHE A 264 16.29 18.40 -18.83
C PHE A 264 16.33 19.36 -20.03
N VAL A 265 15.20 19.99 -20.36
CA VAL A 265 15.12 21.00 -21.42
C VAL A 265 15.97 22.23 -21.08
N ALA A 266 15.87 22.74 -19.86
CA ALA A 266 16.69 23.86 -19.40
C ALA A 266 18.20 23.52 -19.46
N GLY A 267 18.59 22.31 -19.04
CA GLY A 267 19.97 21.84 -19.11
C GLY A 267 20.51 21.78 -20.54
N ARG A 268 19.68 21.41 -21.53
CA ARG A 268 20.05 21.44 -22.95
C ARG A 268 20.22 22.85 -23.51
N ALA A 269 19.54 23.85 -22.92
CA ALA A 269 19.63 25.24 -23.33
C ALA A 269 20.86 25.97 -22.75
N GLY A 270 21.51 25.40 -21.74
CA GLY A 270 22.65 26.03 -21.05
C GLY A 270 22.48 26.11 -19.52
N GLY A 271 21.31 25.72 -19.00
CA GLY A 271 21.07 25.55 -17.57
C GLY A 271 20.96 26.84 -16.75
N SER A 272 20.82 28.00 -17.38
CA SER A 272 20.65 29.26 -16.64
C SER A 272 19.30 29.32 -15.91
N PRO A 273 19.18 30.08 -14.80
CA PRO A 273 17.90 30.29 -14.11
C PRO A 273 16.77 30.80 -15.00
N GLU A 274 17.08 31.60 -16.02
CA GLU A 274 16.11 32.08 -17.00
C GLU A 274 15.58 30.93 -17.87
N GLN A 275 16.46 30.06 -18.35
CA GLN A 275 16.08 28.89 -19.14
C GLN A 275 15.29 27.87 -18.33
N VAL A 276 15.54 27.77 -17.02
CA VAL A 276 14.69 26.99 -16.10
C VAL A 276 13.28 27.57 -16.06
N ARG A 277 13.14 28.89 -15.90
CA ARG A 277 11.83 29.57 -15.89
C ARG A 277 11.08 29.40 -17.20
N GLU A 278 11.75 29.55 -18.34
CA GLU A 278 11.16 29.36 -19.67
C GLU A 278 10.68 27.92 -19.88
N ALA A 279 11.50 26.93 -19.52
CA ALA A 279 11.14 25.52 -19.65
C ALA A 279 9.94 25.15 -18.75
N VAL A 280 9.91 25.65 -17.51
CA VAL A 280 8.77 25.46 -16.61
C VAL A 280 7.51 26.08 -17.19
N ALA A 281 7.56 27.32 -17.67
CA ALA A 281 6.41 28.01 -18.26
C ALA A 281 5.84 27.24 -19.46
N ALA A 282 6.70 26.76 -20.36
CA ALA A 282 6.29 25.97 -21.52
C ALA A 282 5.56 24.67 -21.13
N VAL A 283 5.99 24.01 -20.05
CA VAL A 283 5.33 22.79 -19.55
C VAL A 283 3.98 23.11 -18.89
N VAL A 284 3.87 24.22 -18.15
CA VAL A 284 2.59 24.67 -17.57
C VAL A 284 1.59 25.01 -18.67
N ASP A 285 2.01 25.74 -19.71
CA ASP A 285 1.15 26.08 -20.85
C ASP A 285 0.64 24.83 -21.57
N LEU A 286 1.51 23.83 -21.74
CA LEU A 286 1.15 22.55 -22.34
C LEU A 286 0.14 21.78 -21.47
N ALA A 287 0.33 21.76 -20.15
CA ALA A 287 -0.59 21.15 -19.20
C ALA A 287 -1.97 21.82 -19.23
N ALA A 288 -2.02 23.16 -19.26
CA ALA A 288 -3.25 23.93 -19.34
C ALA A 288 -3.99 23.72 -20.68
N ALA A 289 -3.27 23.49 -21.78
CA ALA A 289 -3.85 23.10 -23.07
C ALA A 289 -4.43 21.67 -23.03
N TRP A 290 -3.72 20.72 -22.41
CA TRP A 290 -4.16 19.32 -22.29
C TRP A 290 -5.54 19.17 -21.65
N LYS A 291 -5.81 19.93 -20.59
CA LYS A 291 -7.12 19.96 -19.91
C LYS A 291 -8.26 20.42 -20.82
N ARG A 292 -7.98 21.33 -21.76
CA ARG A 292 -8.97 21.91 -22.67
C ARG A 292 -9.35 20.95 -23.80
N ASP A 293 -8.42 20.10 -24.21
CA ASP A 293 -8.58 19.23 -25.38
C ASP A 293 -9.16 17.84 -25.07
N GLY A 294 -9.34 17.50 -23.78
CA GLY A 294 -10.12 16.35 -23.31
C GLY A 294 -9.69 14.98 -23.88
N SER A 295 -8.80 14.28 -23.17
CA SER A 295 -8.62 12.82 -23.31
C SER A 295 -9.23 12.07 -22.13
#